data_AF-A0A1B1PVB6-F1
#
_entry.id   AF-A0A1B1PVB6-F1
#
_cell.length_a   1.000
_cell.length_b   1.000
_cell.length_c   1.000
_cell.angle_alpha   90.00
_cell.angle_beta   90.00
_cell.angle_gamma   90.00
#
_symmetry.space_group_name_H-M   'P 1'
#
loop_
_entity.id
_entity.type
_entity.pdbx_description
1 polymer ?
#
loop_
_entity_poly.entity_id
_entity_poly.type
_entity_poly.pdbx_seq_one_letter_code
_entity_poly.pdbx_strand_id
1 'polypeptide(L)'
;MPVLDMSQTPLREVNAALQEAAKAQANESFTIENPRGAHAMAVGLDGPLSVTVRGNTGYYCAGMNKLATVHVEGSAGPGVAENMMSGEVIIDGDASQYAGATGHGGLLNIKGNASSRCGISMKGIDIVVHGSIGHMSAFMAQKGNLVVLGDAGDALGDSLYEARLFVRGTVKSLGADCVEKEMRPEHLAILKDLLERAGADAKPEEFKRYGSARKLYNFNIDHADEY
;
A
#
# COMPACT_ATOMS: atom_id res chain seq x y z
N MET A 1 12.60 -13.56 20.43
CA MET A 1 12.57 -12.65 19.27
C MET A 1 14.01 -12.36 18.88
N PRO A 2 14.57 -12.99 17.84
CA PRO A 2 15.91 -12.69 17.36
C PRO A 2 16.04 -11.21 16.96
N VAL A 3 17.20 -10.62 17.24
CA VAL A 3 17.54 -9.25 16.87
C VAL A 3 18.61 -9.29 15.78
N LEU A 4 18.37 -8.57 14.68
CA LEU A 4 19.29 -8.40 13.56
C LEU A 4 19.76 -6.93 13.57
N ASP A 5 20.95 -6.69 14.12
CA ASP A 5 21.52 -5.33 14.19
C ASP A 5 22.33 -5.01 12.92
N MET A 6 21.82 -4.08 12.11
CA MET A 6 22.47 -3.66 10.86
C MET A 6 23.70 -2.76 11.04
N SER A 7 24.06 -2.43 12.28
CA SER A 7 25.38 -1.88 12.57
C SER A 7 26.50 -2.93 12.45
N GLN A 8 26.15 -4.22 12.53
CA GLN A 8 27.08 -5.35 12.52
C GLN A 8 26.79 -6.35 11.39
N THR A 9 25.51 -6.53 11.05
CA THR A 9 25.06 -7.51 10.04
C THR A 9 24.71 -6.80 8.71
N PRO A 10 25.37 -7.14 7.60
CA PRO A 10 25.03 -6.58 6.30
C PRO A 10 23.59 -6.92 5.86
N LEU A 11 22.95 -6.01 5.13
CA LEU A 11 21.57 -6.18 4.63
C LEU A 11 21.31 -7.53 3.95
N ARG A 12 22.27 -8.04 3.17
CA ARG A 12 22.13 -9.31 2.46
C ARG A 12 21.95 -10.48 3.44
N GLU A 13 22.70 -10.48 4.53
CA GLU A 13 22.62 -11.52 5.56
C GLU A 13 21.33 -11.38 6.37
N VAL A 14 20.91 -10.15 6.69
CA VAL A 14 19.61 -9.88 7.30
C VAL A 14 18.47 -10.46 6.46
N ASN A 15 18.42 -10.15 5.16
CA ASN A 15 17.38 -10.68 4.29
C ASN A 15 17.47 -12.20 4.13
N ALA A 16 18.68 -12.78 4.03
CA ALA A 16 18.86 -14.22 3.94
C ALA A 16 18.26 -14.93 5.16
N ALA A 17 18.57 -14.46 6.37
CA ALA A 17 18.04 -15.00 7.62
C ALA A 17 16.51 -14.94 7.66
N LEU A 18 15.91 -13.79 7.30
CA LEU A 18 14.45 -13.63 7.28
C LEU A 18 13.78 -14.53 6.23
N GLN A 19 14.36 -14.63 5.04
CA GLN A 19 13.83 -15.46 3.95
C GLN A 19 13.93 -16.96 4.26
N GLU A 20 15.01 -17.40 4.90
CA GLU A 20 15.16 -18.77 5.39
C GLU A 20 14.11 -19.09 6.46
N ALA A 21 13.93 -18.20 7.44
CA ALA A 21 12.91 -18.34 8.47
C ALA A 21 11.48 -18.37 7.90
N ALA A 22 11.17 -17.49 6.93
CA ALA A 22 9.88 -17.48 6.25
C ALA A 22 9.62 -18.81 5.51
N LYS A 23 10.60 -19.31 4.75
CA LYS A 23 10.49 -20.59 4.03
C LYS A 23 10.34 -21.78 4.96
N ALA A 24 10.97 -21.75 6.13
CA ALA A 24 10.84 -22.77 7.15
C ALA A 24 9.44 -22.78 7.80
N GLN A 25 8.62 -21.75 7.57
CA GLN A 25 7.29 -21.56 8.16
C GLN A 25 7.28 -21.65 9.69
N ALA A 26 8.37 -21.21 10.32
CA ALA A 26 8.52 -21.26 11.77
C ALA A 26 7.63 -20.22 12.49
N ASN A 27 7.03 -19.28 11.75
CA ASN A 27 6.22 -18.17 12.26
C ASN A 27 6.93 -17.37 13.37
N GLU A 28 8.24 -17.18 13.18
CA GLU A 28 9.09 -16.48 14.12
C GLU A 28 8.86 -14.96 14.07
N SER A 29 9.26 -14.28 15.15
CA SER A 29 9.25 -12.83 15.24
C SER A 29 10.68 -12.31 15.31
N PHE A 30 11.04 -11.37 14.44
CA PHE A 30 12.34 -10.72 14.34
C PHE A 30 12.24 -9.23 14.64
N THR A 31 13.30 -8.65 15.20
CA THR A 31 13.51 -7.20 15.25
C THR A 31 14.77 -6.83 14.46
N ILE A 32 14.68 -5.83 13.60
CA ILE A 32 15.81 -5.22 12.91
C ILE A 32 16.14 -3.90 13.61
N GLU A 33 17.38 -3.76 14.07
CA GLU A 33 17.88 -2.53 14.67
C GLU A 33 18.86 -1.82 13.75
N ASN A 34 19.00 -0.51 13.96
CA ASN A 34 19.89 0.37 13.19
C ASN A 34 19.73 0.21 11.67
N PRO A 35 18.50 0.30 11.11
CA PRO A 35 18.24 0.03 9.70
C PRO A 35 18.95 1.00 8.75
N ARG A 36 19.36 2.18 9.26
CA ARG A 36 20.16 3.21 8.55
C ARG A 36 19.61 3.59 7.18
N GLY A 37 18.27 3.55 7.02
CA GLY A 37 17.62 3.87 5.75
C GLY A 37 17.93 2.88 4.62
N ALA A 38 18.33 1.65 4.95
CA ALA A 38 18.72 0.67 3.94
C ALA A 38 17.55 0.32 3.00
N HIS A 39 17.89 0.17 1.72
CA HIS A 39 16.98 -0.25 0.67
C HIS A 39 16.71 -1.76 0.74
N ALA A 40 15.66 -2.22 0.07
CA ALA A 40 15.28 -3.62 -0.10
C ALA A 40 15.28 -4.43 1.21
N MET A 41 14.83 -3.82 2.31
CA MET A 41 14.76 -4.47 3.61
C MET A 41 13.49 -5.33 3.72
N ALA A 42 13.63 -6.53 4.30
CA ALA A 42 12.52 -7.47 4.52
C ALA A 42 11.77 -7.82 3.22
N VAL A 43 12.50 -7.93 2.10
CA VAL A 43 11.93 -8.25 0.78
C VAL A 43 11.84 -9.75 0.53
N GLY A 44 10.86 -10.16 -0.28
CA GLY A 44 10.74 -11.53 -0.77
C GLY A 44 10.48 -12.56 0.32
N LEU A 45 9.80 -12.16 1.40
CA LEU A 45 9.34 -13.07 2.44
C LEU A 45 8.18 -13.89 1.87
N ASP A 46 8.34 -15.22 1.79
CA ASP A 46 7.31 -16.16 1.30
C ASP A 46 6.99 -17.18 2.38
N GLY A 47 6.25 -16.73 3.39
CA GLY A 47 5.86 -17.54 4.54
C GLY A 47 5.46 -16.68 5.76
N PRO A 48 4.77 -17.29 6.74
CA PRO A 48 4.37 -16.58 7.95
C PRO A 48 5.60 -16.19 8.77
N LEU A 49 5.75 -14.89 9.01
CA LEU A 49 6.83 -14.29 9.79
C LEU A 49 6.37 -12.93 10.32
N SER A 50 6.83 -12.53 11.51
CA SER A 50 6.67 -11.16 12.00
C SER A 50 8.02 -10.45 12.04
N VAL A 51 8.11 -9.26 11.45
CA VAL A 51 9.34 -8.48 11.41
C VAL A 51 9.05 -7.05 11.87
N THR A 52 9.72 -6.60 12.92
CA THR A 52 9.68 -5.20 13.38
C THR A 52 10.97 -4.50 12.98
N VAL A 53 10.89 -3.36 12.32
CA VAL A 53 12.03 -2.53 11.94
C VAL A 53 12.06 -1.28 12.80
N ARG A 54 13.09 -1.13 13.64
CA ARG A 54 13.28 0.01 14.55
C ARG A 54 13.91 1.19 13.80
N GLY A 55 13.09 1.93 13.06
CA GLY A 55 13.49 3.17 12.38
C GLY A 55 13.15 3.22 10.90
N ASN A 56 13.69 4.23 10.20
CA ASN A 56 13.35 4.50 8.80
C ASN A 56 14.00 3.49 7.83
N THR A 57 13.28 3.19 6.74
CA THR A 57 13.76 2.31 5.66
C THR A 57 13.91 3.05 4.33
N GLY A 58 14.75 2.51 3.46
CA GLY A 58 14.93 2.99 2.11
C GLY A 58 13.89 2.45 1.13
N TYR A 59 14.34 2.23 -0.10
CA TYR A 59 13.50 1.89 -1.25
C TYR A 59 13.05 0.43 -1.15
N TYR A 60 11.86 0.09 -1.64
CA TYR A 60 11.38 -1.29 -1.78
C TYR A 60 11.29 -2.11 -0.47
N CYS A 61 11.19 -1.46 0.69
CA CYS A 61 10.99 -2.19 1.94
C CYS A 61 9.71 -3.05 1.86
N ALA A 62 9.78 -4.29 2.35
CA ALA A 62 8.68 -5.26 2.31
C ALA A 62 8.13 -5.58 0.91
N GLY A 63 8.88 -5.28 -0.15
CA GLY A 63 8.51 -5.65 -1.51
C GLY A 63 8.43 -7.18 -1.68
N MET A 64 7.50 -7.63 -2.52
CA MET A 64 7.21 -9.05 -2.77
C MET A 64 6.83 -9.85 -1.51
N ASN A 65 6.34 -9.18 -0.47
CA ASN A 65 5.89 -9.85 0.75
C ASN A 65 4.71 -10.79 0.46
N LYS A 66 4.76 -12.00 1.03
CA LYS A 66 3.74 -13.03 0.94
C LYS A 66 3.62 -13.71 2.30
N LEU A 67 2.49 -13.47 2.96
CA LEU A 67 2.06 -13.99 4.27
C LEU A 67 2.73 -13.36 5.50
N ALA A 68 3.86 -12.67 5.38
CA ALA A 68 4.51 -12.06 6.55
C ALA A 68 3.83 -10.76 6.99
N THR A 69 4.03 -10.42 8.26
CA THR A 69 3.69 -9.11 8.85
C THR A 69 4.98 -8.32 9.03
N VAL A 70 5.10 -7.18 8.37
CA VAL A 70 6.25 -6.27 8.52
C VAL A 70 5.78 -4.95 9.12
N HIS A 71 6.32 -4.58 10.27
CA HIS A 71 6.01 -3.32 10.95
C HIS A 71 7.26 -2.42 10.97
N VAL A 72 7.16 -1.23 10.39
CA VAL A 72 8.22 -0.23 10.38
C VAL A 72 7.86 0.88 11.36
N GLU A 73 8.64 1.00 12.42
CA GLU A 73 8.52 2.08 13.41
C GLU A 73 9.26 3.34 12.93
N GLY A 74 8.80 3.86 11.80
CA GLY A 74 9.42 4.95 11.08
C GLY A 74 8.75 5.18 9.74
N SER A 75 9.42 5.94 8.87
CA SER A 75 8.98 6.20 7.50
C SER A 75 9.65 5.27 6.50
N ALA A 76 8.99 5.05 5.36
CA ALA A 76 9.48 4.20 4.28
C ALA A 76 9.75 4.98 2.99
N GLY A 77 10.88 4.66 2.35
CA GLY A 77 11.23 5.18 1.03
C GLY A 77 10.35 4.66 -0.11
N PRO A 78 10.68 5.02 -1.37
CA PRO A 78 9.88 4.69 -2.54
C PRO A 78 9.63 3.18 -2.71
N GLY A 79 8.43 2.80 -3.15
CA GLY A 79 8.10 1.41 -3.50
C GLY A 79 7.90 0.47 -2.32
N VAL A 80 7.57 0.98 -1.12
CA VAL A 80 7.22 0.13 0.03
C VAL A 80 6.07 -0.81 -0.32
N ALA A 81 6.20 -2.09 0.05
CA ALA A 81 5.25 -3.16 -0.27
C ALA A 81 4.94 -3.32 -1.78
N GLU A 82 5.87 -2.93 -2.66
CA GLU A 82 5.72 -3.14 -4.09
C GLU A 82 5.61 -4.64 -4.41
N ASN A 83 4.66 -4.98 -5.29
CA ASN A 83 4.38 -6.34 -5.72
C ASN A 83 4.06 -7.31 -4.55
N MET A 84 3.54 -6.79 -3.44
CA MET A 84 3.08 -7.61 -2.31
C MET A 84 1.94 -8.55 -2.73
N MET A 85 2.05 -9.82 -2.34
CA MET A 85 1.11 -10.88 -2.71
C MET A 85 0.06 -11.13 -1.64
N SER A 86 0.43 -11.04 -0.36
CA SER A 86 -0.43 -11.22 0.81
C SER A 86 0.31 -10.80 2.08
N GLY A 87 -0.35 -10.90 3.24
CA GLY A 87 0.22 -10.52 4.54
C GLY A 87 -0.15 -9.09 4.90
N GLU A 88 0.66 -8.47 5.77
CA GLU A 88 0.44 -7.11 6.23
C GLU A 88 1.76 -6.32 6.30
N VAL A 89 1.71 -5.05 5.93
CA VAL A 89 2.81 -4.09 6.12
C VAL A 89 2.26 -2.86 6.82
N ILE A 90 2.83 -2.52 7.98
CA ILE A 90 2.44 -1.36 8.79
C ILE A 90 3.59 -0.36 8.82
N ILE A 91 3.31 0.90 8.51
CA ILE A 91 4.28 2.01 8.55
C ILE A 91 3.76 3.07 9.53
N ASP A 92 4.49 3.32 10.62
CA ASP A 92 4.09 4.31 11.63
C ASP A 92 4.27 5.76 11.15
N GLY A 93 5.17 6.00 10.21
CA GLY A 93 5.43 7.31 9.61
C GLY A 93 4.82 7.49 8.23
N ASP A 94 5.49 8.30 7.42
CA ASP A 94 5.11 8.56 6.03
C ASP A 94 5.67 7.49 5.09
N ALA A 95 4.99 7.29 3.96
CA ALA A 95 5.50 6.52 2.83
C ALA A 95 5.79 7.44 1.64
N SER A 96 6.93 7.22 0.99
CA SER A 96 7.28 7.94 -0.23
C SER A 96 6.47 7.44 -1.44
N GLN A 97 6.94 7.76 -2.64
CA GLN A 97 6.26 7.47 -3.90
C GLN A 97 6.08 5.96 -4.12
N TYR A 98 5.05 5.58 -4.87
CA TYR A 98 4.83 4.19 -5.30
C TYR A 98 4.51 3.18 -4.19
N ALA A 99 4.07 3.65 -3.02
CA ALA A 99 3.64 2.76 -1.94
C ALA A 99 2.54 1.78 -2.43
N GLY A 100 2.75 0.47 -2.23
CA GLY A 100 1.85 -0.60 -2.65
C GLY A 100 1.77 -0.81 -4.16
N ALA A 101 2.71 -0.26 -4.95
CA ALA A 101 2.69 -0.39 -6.40
C ALA A 101 2.58 -1.86 -6.84
N THR A 102 1.73 -2.15 -7.82
CA THR A 102 1.51 -3.49 -8.39
C THR A 102 1.07 -4.60 -7.41
N GLY A 103 0.77 -4.27 -6.15
CA GLY A 103 0.40 -5.25 -5.13
C GLY A 103 -0.85 -6.06 -5.50
N HIS A 104 -0.79 -7.37 -5.30
CA HIS A 104 -1.81 -8.36 -5.65
C HIS A 104 -2.77 -8.69 -4.51
N GLY A 105 -2.37 -8.45 -3.25
CA GLY A 105 -3.18 -8.76 -2.07
C GLY A 105 -2.49 -8.39 -0.76
N GLY A 106 -3.20 -8.58 0.34
CA GLY A 106 -2.74 -8.17 1.68
C GLY A 106 -3.11 -6.72 2.01
N LEU A 107 -2.64 -6.25 3.17
CA LEU A 107 -2.91 -4.90 3.67
C LEU A 107 -1.59 -4.11 3.81
N LEU A 108 -1.56 -2.92 3.22
CA LEU A 108 -0.57 -1.88 3.52
C LEU A 108 -1.23 -0.77 4.34
N ASN A 109 -0.84 -0.62 5.60
CA ASN A 109 -1.39 0.34 6.56
C ASN A 109 -0.35 1.44 6.87
N ILE A 110 -0.61 2.66 6.42
CA ILE A 110 0.31 3.80 6.53
C ILE A 110 -0.31 4.82 7.49
N LYS A 111 0.32 5.03 8.65
CA LYS A 111 -0.19 5.94 9.69
C LYS A 111 0.05 7.41 9.37
N GLY A 112 1.04 7.72 8.53
CA GLY A 112 1.26 9.06 7.98
C GLY A 112 0.61 9.27 6.61
N ASN A 113 1.27 10.07 5.79
CA ASN A 113 0.91 10.38 4.41
C ASN A 113 1.59 9.40 3.44
N ALA A 114 1.01 9.26 2.25
CA ALA A 114 1.69 8.65 1.11
C ALA A 114 1.95 9.70 0.01
N SER A 115 3.12 9.65 -0.61
CA SER A 115 3.45 10.59 -1.70
C SER A 115 2.72 10.24 -3.01
N SER A 116 3.24 10.72 -4.14
CA SER A 116 2.62 10.49 -5.44
C SER A 116 2.56 9.02 -5.84
N ARG A 117 1.56 8.70 -6.67
CA ARG A 117 1.41 7.37 -7.28
C ARG A 117 1.29 6.24 -6.24
N CYS A 118 0.73 6.54 -5.06
CA CYS A 118 0.35 5.50 -4.09
C CYS A 118 -0.67 4.56 -4.75
N GLY A 119 -0.45 3.25 -4.69
CA GLY A 119 -1.31 2.24 -5.32
C GLY A 119 -1.24 2.21 -6.85
N ILE A 120 -0.20 2.76 -7.49
CA ILE A 120 -0.04 2.67 -8.95
C ILE A 120 -0.06 1.22 -9.43
N SER A 121 -0.88 0.95 -10.45
CA SER A 121 -1.02 -0.38 -11.06
C SER A 121 -1.40 -1.50 -10.09
N MET A 122 -2.03 -1.20 -8.95
CA MET A 122 -2.45 -2.21 -7.96
C MET A 122 -3.38 -3.27 -8.55
N LYS A 123 -3.23 -4.53 -8.14
CA LYS A 123 -3.89 -5.72 -8.71
C LYS A 123 -4.69 -6.53 -7.69
N GLY A 124 -4.93 -5.97 -6.51
CA GLY A 124 -5.76 -6.59 -5.48
C GLY A 124 -5.35 -6.28 -4.04
N ILE A 125 -4.24 -5.57 -3.83
CA ILE A 125 -3.84 -5.11 -2.49
C ILE A 125 -4.87 -4.13 -1.90
N ASP A 126 -5.01 -4.16 -0.58
CA ASP A 126 -5.70 -3.13 0.19
C ASP A 126 -4.68 -2.15 0.77
N ILE A 127 -4.89 -0.86 0.58
CA ILE A 127 -4.03 0.20 1.10
C ILE A 127 -4.88 1.14 1.94
N VAL A 128 -4.48 1.39 3.19
CA VAL A 128 -5.10 2.36 4.09
C VAL A 128 -4.07 3.42 4.46
N VAL A 129 -4.37 4.68 4.15
CA VAL A 129 -3.54 5.85 4.47
C VAL A 129 -4.30 6.73 5.45
N HIS A 130 -3.74 6.89 6.65
CA HIS A 130 -4.35 7.69 7.72
C HIS A 130 -4.20 9.21 7.46
N GLY A 131 -3.15 9.60 6.73
CA GLY A 131 -2.97 10.96 6.22
C GLY A 131 -3.53 11.15 4.80
N SER A 132 -2.84 12.01 4.04
CA SER A 132 -3.19 12.36 2.66
C SER A 132 -2.35 11.59 1.64
N ILE A 133 -2.82 11.55 0.39
CA ILE A 133 -2.11 10.96 -0.75
C ILE A 133 -1.73 12.00 -1.81
N GLY A 134 -0.57 11.81 -2.44
CA GLY A 134 -0.06 12.69 -3.49
C GLY A 134 -0.76 12.52 -4.85
N HIS A 135 -0.29 13.31 -5.83
CA HIS A 135 -0.80 13.29 -7.21
C HIS A 135 -0.66 11.92 -7.89
N MET A 136 -1.54 11.64 -8.85
CA MET A 136 -1.55 10.42 -9.67
C MET A 136 -1.63 9.11 -8.87
N SER A 137 -2.14 9.18 -7.64
CA SER A 137 -2.40 7.99 -6.83
C SER A 137 -3.51 7.15 -7.49
N ALA A 138 -3.38 5.83 -7.37
CA ALA A 138 -4.19 4.84 -8.08
C ALA A 138 -4.14 4.93 -9.62
N PHE A 139 -3.07 5.50 -10.20
CA PHE A 139 -2.88 5.47 -11.65
C PHE A 139 -2.82 4.02 -12.17
N MET A 140 -3.62 3.68 -13.18
CA MET A 140 -3.79 2.33 -13.72
C MET A 140 -4.18 1.25 -12.69
N ALA A 141 -4.80 1.63 -11.56
CA ALA A 141 -5.20 0.68 -10.53
C ALA A 141 -6.25 -0.31 -11.08
N GLN A 142 -5.94 -1.61 -11.02
CA GLN A 142 -6.72 -2.66 -11.66
C GLN A 142 -7.76 -3.28 -10.72
N LYS A 143 -7.36 -3.56 -9.48
CA LYS A 143 -8.20 -4.19 -8.46
C LYS A 143 -7.65 -3.88 -7.07
N GLY A 144 -8.50 -4.00 -6.05
CA GLY A 144 -8.18 -3.78 -4.64
C GLY A 144 -8.87 -2.53 -4.11
N ASN A 145 -8.48 -2.10 -2.92
CA ASN A 145 -9.06 -0.92 -2.28
C ASN A 145 -7.97 0.06 -1.85
N LEU A 146 -8.17 1.36 -2.11
CA LEU A 146 -7.35 2.45 -1.56
C LEU A 146 -8.24 3.29 -0.67
N VAL A 147 -7.96 3.33 0.62
CA VAL A 147 -8.69 4.09 1.64
C VAL A 147 -7.81 5.24 2.13
N VAL A 148 -8.34 6.46 2.10
CA VAL A 148 -7.61 7.69 2.45
C VAL A 148 -8.43 8.49 3.46
N LEU A 149 -7.90 8.64 4.67
CA LEU A 149 -8.55 9.40 5.73
C LEU A 149 -8.36 10.92 5.57
N GLY A 150 -7.31 11.34 4.86
CA GLY A 150 -7.06 12.73 4.49
C GLY A 150 -7.50 13.09 3.08
N ASP A 151 -6.73 13.98 2.44
CA ASP A 151 -6.99 14.51 1.10
C ASP A 151 -6.31 13.69 0.00
N ALA A 152 -6.82 13.82 -1.22
CA ALA A 152 -6.18 13.29 -2.43
C ALA A 152 -5.74 14.43 -3.37
N GLY A 153 -4.50 14.33 -3.84
CA GLY A 153 -3.91 15.27 -4.79
C GLY A 153 -4.50 15.19 -6.21
N ASP A 154 -3.79 15.80 -7.17
CA ASP A 154 -4.24 15.88 -8.57
C ASP A 154 -4.32 14.51 -9.25
N ALA A 155 -5.26 14.35 -10.19
CA ALA A 155 -5.40 13.18 -11.06
C ALA A 155 -5.58 11.85 -10.32
N LEU A 156 -6.43 11.82 -9.28
CA LEU A 156 -6.78 10.59 -8.56
C LEU A 156 -7.41 9.57 -9.52
N GLY A 157 -6.91 8.33 -9.49
CA GLY A 157 -7.49 7.22 -10.26
C GLY A 157 -7.38 7.39 -11.77
N ASP A 158 -6.34 8.06 -12.26
CA ASP A 158 -6.11 8.14 -13.70
C ASP A 158 -6.01 6.74 -14.32
N SER A 159 -6.70 6.49 -15.43
CA SER A 159 -6.77 5.19 -16.11
C SER A 159 -7.21 4.03 -15.20
N LEU A 160 -8.14 4.28 -14.28
CA LEU A 160 -8.64 3.30 -13.30
C LEU A 160 -9.47 2.18 -13.95
N TYR A 161 -9.35 0.96 -13.43
CA TYR A 161 -10.20 -0.19 -13.78
C TYR A 161 -11.15 -0.58 -12.62
N GLU A 162 -11.03 -1.77 -12.04
CA GLU A 162 -11.99 -2.29 -11.04
C GLU A 162 -11.59 -1.97 -9.58
N ALA A 163 -10.50 -1.24 -9.36
CA ALA A 163 -10.13 -0.82 -8.00
C ALA A 163 -11.13 0.20 -7.43
N ARG A 164 -11.33 0.15 -6.12
CA ARG A 164 -12.26 1.03 -5.40
C ARG A 164 -11.46 2.00 -4.55
N LEU A 165 -11.71 3.28 -4.73
CA LEU A 165 -11.03 4.32 -3.97
C LEU A 165 -12.02 4.94 -2.99
N PHE A 166 -11.62 5.11 -1.74
CA PHE A 166 -12.42 5.71 -0.68
C PHE A 166 -11.65 6.90 -0.11
N VAL A 167 -12.23 8.10 -0.17
CA VAL A 167 -11.58 9.31 0.33
C VAL A 167 -12.52 10.03 1.28
N ARG A 168 -12.06 10.30 2.51
CA ARG A 168 -12.79 11.05 3.53
C ARG A 168 -12.66 12.56 3.33
N GLY A 169 -11.46 13.02 2.99
CA GLY A 169 -11.17 14.43 2.72
C GLY A 169 -11.59 14.87 1.32
N THR A 170 -10.88 15.86 0.80
CA THR A 170 -11.14 16.46 -0.51
C THR A 170 -10.30 15.80 -1.60
N VAL A 171 -10.90 15.55 -2.75
CA VAL A 171 -10.19 15.15 -3.96
C VAL A 171 -9.96 16.39 -4.82
N LYS A 172 -8.70 16.74 -5.09
CA LYS A 172 -8.36 17.95 -5.83
C LYS A 172 -8.78 17.87 -7.30
N SER A 173 -8.49 16.77 -7.98
CA SER A 173 -8.97 16.48 -9.33
C SER A 173 -8.96 14.98 -9.60
N LEU A 174 -9.85 14.54 -10.48
CA LEU A 174 -9.92 13.16 -10.95
C LEU A 174 -9.06 12.99 -12.20
N GLY A 175 -8.45 11.81 -12.35
CA GLY A 175 -7.76 11.42 -13.56
C GLY A 175 -8.72 10.92 -14.64
N ALA A 176 -8.18 10.58 -15.81
CA ALA A 176 -8.99 10.06 -16.90
C ALA A 176 -9.68 8.75 -16.48
N ASP A 177 -10.93 8.58 -16.91
CA ASP A 177 -11.78 7.41 -16.58
C ASP A 177 -12.04 7.19 -15.08
N CYS A 178 -11.79 8.17 -14.20
CA CYS A 178 -12.21 8.13 -12.80
C CYS A 178 -13.45 8.99 -12.57
N VAL A 179 -14.45 8.47 -11.87
CA VAL A 179 -15.64 9.22 -11.46
C VAL A 179 -16.00 8.91 -10.01
N GLU A 180 -16.64 9.87 -9.35
CA GLU A 180 -17.37 9.58 -8.11
C GLU A 180 -18.47 8.56 -8.41
N LYS A 181 -18.65 7.60 -7.50
CA LYS A 181 -19.62 6.52 -7.63
C LYS A 181 -20.47 6.43 -6.37
N GLU A 182 -21.66 5.90 -6.54
CA GLU A 182 -22.55 5.61 -5.42
C GLU A 182 -21.89 4.70 -4.36
N MET A 183 -22.03 5.10 -3.09
CA MET A 183 -21.73 4.27 -1.92
C MET A 183 -22.92 3.34 -1.65
N ARG A 184 -22.66 2.03 -1.58
CA ARG A 184 -23.68 0.98 -1.45
C ARG A 184 -23.35 0.12 -0.22
N PRO A 185 -24.30 -0.67 0.32
CA PRO A 185 -24.09 -1.45 1.55
C PRO A 185 -22.84 -2.33 1.53
N GLU A 186 -22.52 -2.97 0.40
CA GLU A 186 -21.32 -3.80 0.28
C GLU A 186 -20.02 -2.98 0.31
N HIS A 187 -20.05 -1.73 -0.15
CA HIS A 187 -18.90 -0.83 -0.08
C HIS A 187 -18.67 -0.36 1.36
N LEU A 188 -19.74 -0.07 2.10
CA LEU A 188 -19.67 0.27 3.52
C LEU A 188 -19.13 -0.91 4.34
N ALA A 189 -19.54 -2.14 4.01
CA ALA A 189 -19.03 -3.34 4.68
C ALA A 189 -17.52 -3.55 4.43
N ILE A 190 -17.06 -3.38 3.18
CA ILE A 190 -15.63 -3.42 2.83
C ILE A 190 -14.85 -2.35 3.61
N LEU A 191 -15.33 -1.11 3.59
CA LEU A 191 -14.65 -0.01 4.24
C LEU A 191 -14.61 -0.18 5.76
N LYS A 192 -15.68 -0.71 6.37
CA LYS A 192 -15.71 -1.06 7.80
C LYS A 192 -14.61 -2.05 8.17
N ASP A 193 -14.49 -3.16 7.43
CA ASP A 193 -13.44 -4.16 7.65
C ASP A 193 -12.04 -3.56 7.55
N LEU A 194 -11.80 -2.74 6.52
CA LEU A 194 -10.50 -2.11 6.30
C LEU A 194 -10.13 -1.11 7.40
N LEU A 195 -11.09 -0.31 7.85
CA LEU A 195 -10.87 0.65 8.95
C LEU A 195 -10.59 -0.08 10.27
N GLU A 196 -11.30 -1.17 10.55
CA GLU A 196 -11.08 -2.02 11.74
C GLU A 196 -9.68 -2.66 11.71
N ARG A 197 -9.33 -3.34 10.62
CA ARG A 197 -8.00 -3.97 10.45
C ARG A 197 -6.87 -2.95 10.49
N ALA A 198 -7.08 -1.75 9.95
CA ALA A 198 -6.08 -0.70 9.97
C ALA A 198 -5.99 0.04 11.30
N GLY A 199 -6.91 -0.18 12.24
CA GLY A 199 -7.03 0.58 13.49
C GLY A 199 -7.29 2.06 13.25
N ALA A 200 -8.12 2.38 12.26
CA ALA A 200 -8.48 3.74 11.87
C ALA A 200 -9.75 4.20 12.59
N ASP A 201 -9.68 5.35 13.25
CA ASP A 201 -10.84 5.98 13.91
C ASP A 201 -11.64 6.84 12.92
N ALA A 202 -12.43 6.19 12.07
CA ALA A 202 -13.34 6.83 11.15
C ALA A 202 -14.55 5.92 10.87
N LYS A 203 -15.67 6.52 10.44
CA LYS A 203 -16.85 5.77 10.03
C LYS A 203 -16.93 5.65 8.51
N PRO A 204 -17.36 4.49 7.97
CA PRO A 204 -17.50 4.31 6.51
C PRO A 204 -18.35 5.38 5.81
N GLU A 205 -19.36 5.91 6.49
CA GLU A 205 -20.28 6.91 5.96
C GLU A 205 -19.63 8.30 5.75
N GLU A 206 -18.43 8.51 6.30
CA GLU A 206 -17.66 9.76 6.12
C GLU A 206 -16.90 9.81 4.79
N PHE A 207 -16.89 8.71 4.03
CA PHE A 207 -16.10 8.59 2.81
C PHE A 207 -16.94 8.73 1.56
N LYS A 208 -16.36 9.34 0.54
CA LYS A 208 -16.82 9.23 -0.84
C LYS A 208 -16.13 8.08 -1.53
N ARG A 209 -16.80 7.49 -2.53
CA ARG A 209 -16.26 6.40 -3.33
C ARG A 209 -15.98 6.85 -4.75
N TYR A 210 -14.85 6.43 -5.29
CA TYR A 210 -14.46 6.64 -6.68
C TYR A 210 -14.16 5.29 -7.35
N GLY A 211 -14.35 5.24 -8.67
CA GLY A 211 -14.20 4.03 -9.47
C GLY A 211 -14.19 4.34 -10.96
N SER A 212 -13.82 3.36 -11.78
CA SER A 212 -13.72 3.54 -13.23
C SER A 212 -15.05 3.94 -13.87
N ALA A 213 -15.04 4.89 -14.81
CA ALA A 213 -16.17 5.16 -15.69
C ALA A 213 -16.33 4.08 -16.77
N ARG A 214 -15.36 3.17 -16.90
CA ARG A 214 -15.28 2.04 -17.84
C ARG A 214 -15.24 2.49 -19.31
N LYS A 215 -14.68 3.67 -19.58
CA LYS A 215 -14.52 4.21 -20.93
C LYS A 215 -13.22 3.73 -21.59
N LEU A 216 -12.17 3.45 -20.81
CA LEU A 216 -10.86 3.03 -21.32
C LEU A 216 -10.66 1.51 -21.40
N TYR A 217 -11.72 0.71 -21.22
CA TYR A 217 -11.61 -0.75 -21.25
C TYR A 217 -11.35 -1.28 -22.66
N ASN A 218 -11.85 -0.58 -23.66
CA ASN A 218 -11.61 -0.86 -25.07
C ASN A 218 -11.19 0.47 -25.71
N PHE A 219 -9.96 0.54 -26.21
CA PHE A 219 -9.51 1.71 -26.96
C PHE A 219 -10.31 1.81 -28.25
N ASN A 220 -11.04 2.91 -28.43
CA ASN A 220 -11.72 3.21 -29.68
C ASN A 220 -11.03 4.41 -30.35
N ILE A 221 -10.39 4.17 -31.48
CA ILE A 221 -9.60 5.19 -32.20
C ILE A 221 -10.45 6.40 -32.64
N ASP A 222 -11.76 6.22 -32.80
CA ASP A 222 -12.69 7.28 -33.18
C ASP A 222 -12.98 8.27 -32.03
N HIS A 223 -12.62 7.93 -30.79
CA HIS A 223 -12.77 8.79 -29.61
C HIS A 223 -11.42 9.27 -29.04
N ALA A 224 -10.35 9.22 -29.83
CA ALA A 224 -9.00 9.57 -29.38
C ALA A 224 -8.91 10.97 -28.72
N ASP A 225 -9.75 11.91 -29.15
CA ASP A 225 -9.80 13.29 -28.64
C ASP A 225 -10.63 13.45 -27.35
N GLU A 226 -11.37 12.41 -26.92
CA GLU A 226 -12.25 12.40 -25.74
C GLU A 226 -11.62 11.72 -24.50
N TYR A 227 -10.44 11.09 -24.67
CA TYR A 227 -9.73 10.36 -23.62
C TYR A 227 -8.69 11.21 -22.87
#